data_AF-A0A6G0W833-F1
#
_entry.id   AF-A0A6G0W833-F1
#
_cell.length_a   1.000
_cell.length_b   1.000
_cell.length_c   1.000
_cell.angle_alpha   90.00
_cell.angle_beta   90.00
_cell.angle_gamma   90.00
#
_symmetry.space_group_name_H-M   'P 1'
#
loop_
_entity.id
_entity.type
_entity.pdbx_description
1 polymer ?
#
loop_
_entity_poly.entity_id
_entity_poly.type
_entity_poly.pdbx_seq_one_letter_code
_entity_poly.pdbx_strand_id
1 'polypeptide(L)'
;MLTIKRCFSTAVNLKDFNVLAAELRAIAKTQPKMEMPDTQLLKSLGRDDLVHAIRKKHGGFVSVAQKLGWHIETSNGLDMHKKLATRQKRREARLLELKKHNVF
;
A
#
# COMPACT_ATOMS: atom_id res chain seq x y z
N MET A 1 23.27 -4.63 18.60
CA MET A 1 21.87 -4.40 18.19
C MET A 1 21.30 -5.71 17.66
N LEU A 2 20.50 -6.40 18.46
CA LEU A 2 19.93 -7.71 18.08
C LEU A 2 18.83 -7.53 17.05
N THR A 3 19.11 -7.82 15.78
CA THR A 3 18.09 -8.01 14.75
C THR A 3 17.42 -9.36 15.00
N ILE A 4 16.36 -9.36 15.80
CA ILE A 4 15.52 -10.53 16.02
C ILE A 4 14.80 -10.82 14.69
N LYS A 5 15.41 -11.66 13.85
CA LYS A 5 14.74 -12.31 12.72
C LYS A 5 13.76 -13.33 13.30
N ARG A 6 12.57 -12.89 13.70
CA ARG A 6 11.47 -13.82 13.96
C ARG A 6 11.09 -14.45 12.61
N CYS A 7 11.48 -15.71 12.41
CA CYS A 7 10.88 -16.58 11.41
C CYS A 7 9.40 -16.73 11.76
N PHE A 8 8.54 -15.90 11.17
CA PHE A 8 7.11 -16.00 11.38
C PHE A 8 6.53 -17.07 10.46
N SER A 9 6.03 -18.12 11.10
CA SER A 9 5.43 -19.35 10.59
C SER A 9 4.61 -19.21 9.30
N THR A 10 4.93 -20.05 8.32
CA THR A 10 4.31 -20.15 6.98
C THR A 10 3.05 -21.02 6.91
N ALA A 11 2.41 -21.34 8.04
CA ALA A 11 1.30 -22.30 8.11
C ALA A 11 -0.04 -21.69 8.56
N VAL A 12 -0.28 -20.40 8.31
CA VAL A 12 -1.52 -19.73 8.73
C VAL A 12 -2.49 -19.63 7.56
N ASN A 13 -3.73 -20.10 7.76
CA ASN A 13 -4.81 -20.00 6.77
C ASN A 13 -5.31 -18.56 6.63
N LEU A 14 -4.57 -17.73 5.88
CA LEU A 14 -4.91 -16.32 5.61
C LEU A 14 -6.15 -16.14 4.69
N LYS A 15 -6.80 -17.24 4.30
CA LYS A 15 -8.12 -17.23 3.66
C LYS A 15 -9.20 -16.79 4.65
N ASP A 16 -9.05 -17.15 5.92
CA ASP A 16 -10.03 -16.82 6.94
C ASP A 16 -9.83 -15.39 7.43
N PHE A 17 -10.91 -14.59 7.36
CA PHE A 17 -10.86 -13.18 7.74
C PHE A 17 -10.52 -12.99 9.23
N ASN A 18 -11.02 -13.87 10.10
CA ASN A 18 -10.77 -13.77 11.54
C ASN A 18 -9.28 -13.93 11.88
N VAL A 19 -8.60 -14.86 11.20
CA VAL A 19 -7.17 -15.11 11.36
C VAL A 19 -6.36 -13.93 10.84
N LEU A 20 -6.74 -13.41 9.66
CA LEU A 20 -6.14 -12.19 9.11
C LEU A 20 -6.28 -10.99 10.06
N ALA A 21 -7.49 -10.79 10.61
CA ALA A 21 -7.79 -9.69 11.53
C ALA A 21 -6.98 -9.79 12.83
N ALA A 22 -6.77 -11.00 13.35
CA ALA A 22 -5.97 -11.22 14.55
C ALA A 22 -4.48 -10.86 14.32
N GLU A 23 -3.90 -11.31 13.20
CA GLU A 23 -2.52 -10.96 12.82
C GLU A 23 -2.37 -9.45 12.61
N LEU A 24 -3.31 -8.82 11.90
CA LEU A 24 -3.30 -7.37 11.68
C LEU A 24 -3.41 -6.59 12.99
N ARG A 25 -4.24 -7.04 13.94
CA ARG A 25 -4.34 -6.43 15.29
C ARG A 25 -3.05 -6.60 16.09
N ALA A 26 -2.39 -7.76 15.99
CA ALA A 26 -1.12 -8.00 16.65
C ALA A 26 -0.03 -7.04 16.14
N ILE A 27 -0.01 -6.78 14.83
CA ILE A 27 0.88 -5.78 14.22
C ILE A 27 0.49 -4.37 14.64
N ALA A 28 -0.81 -4.03 14.62
CA ALA A 28 -1.29 -2.71 14.99
C ALA A 28 -1.01 -2.35 16.46
N LYS A 29 -1.00 -3.33 17.38
CA LYS A 29 -0.65 -3.11 18.80
C LYS A 29 0.78 -2.59 18.99
N THR A 30 1.68 -2.86 18.04
CA THR A 30 3.05 -2.33 18.08
C THR A 30 3.14 -0.86 17.67
N GLN A 31 2.06 -0.32 17.09
CA GLN A 31 1.98 1.06 16.64
C GLN A 31 1.23 1.91 17.68
N PRO A 32 1.58 3.20 17.80
CA PRO A 32 0.91 4.12 18.73
C PRO A 32 -0.51 4.48 18.30
N LYS A 33 -0.85 4.25 17.02
CA LYS A 33 -2.18 4.55 16.46
C LYS A 33 -2.86 3.27 15.99
N MET A 34 -4.16 3.20 16.23
CA MET A 34 -5.03 2.11 15.77
C MET A 34 -5.44 2.35 14.31
N GLU A 35 -4.44 2.37 13.42
CA GLU A 35 -4.58 2.60 11.99
C GLU A 35 -4.26 1.35 11.19
N MET A 36 -4.74 1.29 9.94
CA MET A 36 -4.44 0.17 9.06
C MET A 36 -2.94 0.15 8.71
N PRO A 37 -2.22 -0.97 8.92
CA PRO A 37 -0.80 -1.05 8.61
C PRO A 37 -0.53 -0.76 7.12
N ASP A 38 0.44 0.13 6.84
CA ASP A 38 0.83 0.41 5.46
C ASP A 38 1.50 -0.81 4.82
N THR A 39 1.34 -0.89 3.51
CA THR A 39 1.98 -1.88 2.64
C THR A 39 3.51 -1.91 2.80
N GLN A 40 4.15 -0.75 2.99
CA GLN A 40 5.61 -0.70 3.16
C GLN A 40 6.04 -1.29 4.51
N LEU A 41 5.25 -1.06 5.56
CA LEU A 41 5.50 -1.63 6.87
C LEU A 41 5.35 -3.16 6.87
N LEU A 42 4.30 -3.69 6.24
CA LEU A 42 4.14 -5.15 6.14
C LEU A 42 5.30 -5.80 5.38
N LYS A 43 5.79 -5.14 4.34
CA LYS A 43 6.97 -5.58 3.57
C LYS A 43 8.26 -5.53 4.38
N SER A 44 8.49 -4.45 5.14
CA SER A 44 9.69 -4.34 5.98
C SER A 44 9.73 -5.37 7.10
N LEU A 45 8.55 -5.80 7.57
CA LEU A 45 8.38 -6.91 8.52
C LEU A 45 8.47 -8.30 7.88
N GLY A 46 8.67 -8.39 6.55
CA GLY A 46 8.71 -9.65 5.81
C GLY A 46 7.35 -10.36 5.67
N ARG A 47 6.25 -9.64 5.91
CA ARG A 47 4.87 -10.16 5.85
C ARG A 47 4.22 -9.91 4.49
N ASP A 48 4.89 -10.36 3.44
CA ASP A 48 4.37 -10.32 2.07
C ASP A 48 3.15 -11.23 1.86
N ASP A 49 3.07 -12.29 2.66
CA ASP A 49 1.94 -13.22 2.75
C ASP A 49 0.63 -12.49 3.08
N LEU A 50 0.64 -11.61 4.09
CA LEU A 50 -0.50 -10.80 4.50
C LEU A 50 -0.92 -9.84 3.37
N VAL A 51 0.06 -9.17 2.75
CA VAL A 51 -0.20 -8.27 1.63
C VAL A 51 -0.89 -9.01 0.47
N HIS A 52 -0.42 -10.21 0.14
CA HIS A 52 -0.99 -11.01 -0.93
C HIS A 52 -2.39 -11.51 -0.59
N ALA A 53 -2.61 -11.96 0.65
CA ALA A 53 -3.92 -12.41 1.12
C ALA A 53 -4.94 -11.26 1.08
N ILE A 54 -4.59 -10.08 1.59
CA ILE A 54 -5.45 -8.89 1.58
C ILE A 54 -5.86 -8.54 0.13
N ARG A 55 -4.89 -8.50 -0.79
CA ARG A 55 -5.14 -8.13 -2.20
C ARG A 55 -5.94 -9.17 -2.97
N LYS A 56 -5.59 -10.46 -2.83
CA LYS A 56 -6.16 -11.53 -3.65
C LYS A 56 -7.44 -12.15 -3.08
N LYS A 57 -7.62 -12.14 -1.76
CA LYS A 57 -8.71 -12.88 -1.08
C LYS A 57 -9.73 -11.96 -0.42
N HIS A 58 -9.30 -10.81 0.10
CA HIS A 58 -10.16 -9.97 0.94
C HIS A 58 -10.56 -8.63 0.30
N GLY A 59 -10.32 -8.46 -1.00
CA GLY A 59 -10.76 -7.27 -1.75
C GLY A 59 -9.91 -6.02 -1.54
N GLY A 60 -8.71 -6.16 -0.98
CA GLY A 60 -7.75 -5.08 -0.80
C GLY A 60 -7.83 -4.37 0.57
N PHE A 61 -6.89 -3.45 0.78
CA PHE A 61 -6.68 -2.78 2.06
C PHE A 61 -7.89 -1.95 2.50
N VAL A 62 -8.57 -1.30 1.55
CA VAL A 62 -9.78 -0.49 1.82
C VAL A 62 -10.91 -1.35 2.35
N SER A 63 -11.21 -2.48 1.70
CA SER A 63 -12.29 -3.36 2.15
C SER A 63 -12.00 -3.96 3.53
N VAL A 64 -10.74 -4.34 3.79
CA VAL A 64 -10.35 -4.88 5.10
C VAL A 64 -10.44 -3.81 6.19
N ALA A 65 -9.98 -2.58 5.93
CA ALA A 65 -10.07 -1.50 6.91
C ALA A 65 -11.52 -1.13 7.22
N GLN A 66 -12.41 -1.09 6.22
CA GLN A 66 -13.84 -0.88 6.42
C GLN A 66 -14.44 -1.97 7.33
N LYS A 67 -14.09 -3.24 7.10
CA LYS A 67 -14.57 -4.36 7.93
C LYS A 67 -14.03 -4.30 9.37
N LEU A 68 -12.84 -3.74 9.57
CA LEU A 68 -12.22 -3.58 10.89
C LEU A 68 -12.60 -2.26 11.58
N GLY A 69 -13.27 -1.33 10.88
CA GLY A 69 -13.55 0.02 11.37
C GLY A 69 -12.29 0.87 11.52
N TRP A 70 -11.24 0.60 10.73
CA TRP A 70 -9.95 1.31 10.81
C TRP A 70 -9.85 2.41 9.76
N HIS A 71 -9.13 3.48 10.10
CA HIS A 71 -8.82 4.55 9.17
C HIS A 71 -7.61 4.19 8.29
N ILE A 72 -7.68 4.59 7.01
CA ILE A 72 -6.57 4.52 6.06
C ILE A 72 -6.16 5.96 5.78
N GLU A 73 -4.91 6.30 6.11
CA GLU A 73 -4.32 7.56 5.66
C GLU A 73 -4.03 7.46 4.15
N THR A 74 -4.81 8.14 3.33
CA THR A 74 -4.66 8.21 1.86
C THR A 74 -3.70 9.31 1.39
N SER A 75 -2.89 9.89 2.29
CA SER A 75 -2.10 11.12 2.03
C SER A 75 -1.18 11.03 0.80
N ASN A 76 -0.74 9.81 0.45
CA ASN A 76 0.07 9.51 -0.73
C ASN A 76 -0.61 9.83 -2.09
N GLY A 77 -1.93 10.05 -2.14
CA GLY A 77 -2.64 10.41 -3.37
C GLY A 77 -2.21 11.75 -3.96
N LEU A 78 -1.91 12.73 -3.10
CA LEU A 78 -1.54 14.09 -3.51
C LEU A 78 -0.19 14.14 -4.23
N ASP A 79 0.81 13.39 -3.73
CA ASP A 79 2.14 13.33 -4.32
C ASP A 79 2.14 12.67 -5.71
N MET A 80 1.27 11.68 -5.94
CA MET A 80 1.10 11.08 -7.25
C MET A 80 0.47 12.05 -8.25
N HIS A 81 -0.54 12.83 -7.85
CA HIS A 81 -1.19 13.83 -8.70
C HIS A 81 -0.19 14.92 -9.14
N LYS A 82 0.67 15.37 -8.21
CA LYS A 82 1.74 16.34 -8.51
C LYS A 82 2.72 15.82 -9.55
N LYS A 83 3.13 14.56 -9.44
CA LYS A 83 4.03 13.90 -10.41
C LYS A 83 3.37 13.76 -11.79
N LEU A 84 2.09 13.40 -11.85
CA LEU A 84 1.36 13.25 -13.12
C LEU A 84 1.15 14.59 -13.83
N ALA A 85 0.72 15.63 -13.10
CA ALA A 85 0.54 16.97 -13.66
C ALA A 85 1.85 17.51 -14.25
N THR A 86 2.97 17.30 -13.54
CA THR A 86 4.30 17.69 -14.03
C THR A 86 4.68 16.97 -15.33
N ARG A 87 4.37 15.67 -15.43
CA ARG A 87 4.64 14.87 -16.64
C ARG A 87 3.81 15.34 -17.83
N GLN A 88 2.53 15.63 -17.59
CA GLN A 88 1.61 16.09 -18.63
C GLN A 88 2.08 17.42 -19.24
N LYS A 89 2.43 18.39 -18.40
CA LYS A 89 2.99 19.68 -18.85
C LYS A 89 4.23 19.50 -19.74
N ARG A 90 5.15 18.60 -19.37
CA ARG A 90 6.35 18.29 -20.19
C ARG A 90 5.98 17.67 -21.54
N ARG A 91 4.97 16.79 -21.57
CA ARG A 91 4.49 16.16 -22.81
C ARG A 91 3.86 17.19 -23.74
N GLU A 92 3.04 18.09 -23.20
CA GLU A 92 2.40 19.18 -23.96
C GLU A 92 3.43 20.13 -24.56
N ALA A 93 4.46 20.51 -23.79
CA ALA A 93 5.56 21.33 -24.29
C ALA A 93 6.29 20.65 -25.46
N ARG A 94 6.60 19.36 -25.34
CA ARG A 94 7.24 18.59 -26.42
C ARG A 94 6.34 18.49 -27.65
N LEU A 95 5.03 18.26 -27.48
CA LEU A 95 4.08 18.24 -28.60
C LEU A 95 4.02 19.59 -29.30
N LEU A 96 4.08 20.68 -28.56
CA LEU A 96 4.12 22.03 -29.12
C LEU A 96 5.41 22.28 -29.91
N GLU A 97 6.57 21.87 -29.39
CA GLU A 97 7.85 21.94 -30.12
C GLU A 97 7.81 21.12 -31.42
N LEU A 98 7.32 19.89 -31.38
CA LEU A 98 7.18 19.04 -32.56
C LEU A 98 6.24 19.67 -33.60
N LYS A 99 5.10 20.24 -33.16
CA LYS A 99 4.18 20.95 -34.05
C LYS A 99 4.82 22.17 -34.71
N LYS A 100 5.70 22.91 -34.01
CA LYS A 100 6.43 24.04 -34.57
C LYS A 100 7.46 23.60 -35.64
N HIS A 101 8.09 22.45 -35.45
CA HIS A 101 9.13 21.95 -36.36
C HIS A 101 8.55 21.25 -37.61
N ASN A 102 7.29 20.83 -37.58
CA ASN A 102 6.60 20.22 -38.74
C ASN A 102 5.88 21.24 -39.64
N VAL A 103 6.25 22.53 -39.56
CA VAL A 103 5.72 23.58 -40.43
C VAL A 103 6.63 23.68 -41.66
N PHE A 104 6.45 22.77 -42.61
CA PHE A 104 6.91 22.86 -44.00
C PHE A 104 5.75 22.48 -44.92
#